data_AF-A0A1E5SS95-F1
#
_entry.id   AF-A0A1E5SS95-F1
#
_cell.length_a   1.000
_cell.length_b   1.000
_cell.length_c   1.000
_cell.angle_alpha   90.00
_cell.angle_beta   90.00
_cell.angle_gamma   90.00
#
_symmetry.space_group_name_H-M   'P 1'
#
loop_
_entity.id
_entity.type
_entity.pdbx_description
1 polymer ?
#
loop_
_entity_poly.entity_id
_entity_poly.type
_entity_poly.pdbx_seq_one_letter_code
_entity_poly.pdbx_strand_id
1 'polypeptide(L)'
;MIKRLKLLVWLLLVFTCISSFRPASDSTFRLLIFEGSDWCANCRRLERNILTQEVFKEFLTQHEIVLEKVDFPQRKKLEKNVRVYNDSIATKYNFDGAFPTMLLINEGSKDYVKLTNYVKQSPEEMMTLLLSQMEALR
;
A
#
# COMPACT_ATOMS: atom_id res chain seq x y z
N MET A 1 -53.13 -8.03 -49.22
CA MET A 1 -52.18 -7.06 -49.80
C MET A 1 -51.18 -6.64 -48.74
N ILE A 2 -49.95 -7.12 -48.87
CA ILE A 2 -48.79 -6.84 -48.02
C ILE A 2 -48.27 -5.43 -48.32
N LYS A 3 -48.06 -4.57 -47.31
CA LYS A 3 -47.12 -3.45 -47.41
C LYS A 3 -46.36 -3.22 -46.08
N ARG A 4 -45.15 -3.81 -46.04
CA ARG A 4 -43.84 -3.27 -45.58
C ARG A 4 -43.78 -2.63 -44.18
N LEU A 5 -43.23 -3.30 -43.15
CA LEU A 5 -41.80 -3.48 -42.83
C LEU A 5 -40.98 -2.18 -42.81
N LYS A 6 -40.74 -1.68 -41.58
CA LYS A 6 -39.61 -0.91 -41.03
C LYS A 6 -40.10 -0.45 -39.64
N LEU A 7 -39.68 -1.04 -38.53
CA LEU A 7 -38.46 -0.58 -37.87
C LEU A 7 -37.84 -1.73 -37.08
N LEU A 8 -36.69 -2.14 -37.59
CA LEU A 8 -35.76 -3.10 -37.03
C LEU A 8 -34.95 -2.38 -35.93
N VAL A 9 -34.67 -3.09 -34.84
CA VAL A 9 -33.52 -2.91 -33.92
C VAL A 9 -33.46 -1.58 -33.15
N TRP A 10 -33.98 -1.62 -31.92
CA TRP A 10 -33.33 -0.97 -30.78
C TRP A 10 -32.90 -2.06 -29.79
N LEU A 11 -31.99 -2.92 -30.26
CA LEU A 11 -31.11 -3.68 -29.41
C LEU A 11 -29.71 -3.09 -29.63
N LEU A 12 -28.98 -2.88 -28.53
CA LEU A 12 -27.59 -2.40 -28.44
C LEU A 12 -27.43 -0.88 -28.50
N LEU A 13 -27.24 -0.28 -27.32
CA LEU A 13 -26.03 0.45 -26.92
C LEU A 13 -26.31 1.18 -25.59
N VAL A 14 -26.65 0.44 -24.54
CA VAL A 14 -26.20 0.85 -23.20
C VAL A 14 -24.85 0.16 -23.03
N PHE A 15 -23.84 0.65 -23.77
CA PHE A 15 -22.46 0.35 -23.43
C PHE A 15 -22.22 1.05 -22.10
N THR A 16 -22.41 0.23 -21.07
CA THR A 16 -21.78 0.29 -19.76
C THR A 16 -20.55 1.19 -19.74
N CYS A 17 -20.76 2.49 -19.52
CA CYS A 17 -19.81 3.24 -18.72
C CYS A 17 -20.17 2.93 -17.27
N ILE A 18 -19.92 1.69 -16.86
CA ILE A 18 -19.74 1.38 -15.44
C ILE A 18 -18.38 2.00 -15.14
N SER A 19 -18.36 3.31 -14.91
CA SER A 19 -17.38 3.90 -14.01
C SER A 19 -17.46 3.03 -12.77
N SER A 20 -16.38 2.32 -12.46
CA SER A 20 -16.30 1.37 -11.36
C SER A 20 -16.85 2.05 -10.11
N PHE A 21 -18.12 1.77 -9.80
CA PHE A 21 -18.71 2.16 -8.53
C PHE A 21 -18.02 1.26 -7.51
N ARG A 22 -16.87 1.72 -7.03
CA ARG A 22 -16.22 1.16 -5.86
C ARG A 22 -17.06 1.68 -4.69
N PRO A 23 -17.87 0.84 -4.02
CA PRO A 23 -18.42 1.26 -2.74
C PRO A 23 -17.25 1.71 -1.88
N ALA A 24 -17.35 2.89 -1.25
CA ALA A 24 -16.33 3.38 -0.36
C ALA A 24 -16.08 2.32 0.71
N SER A 25 -14.98 1.58 0.60
CA SER A 25 -14.54 0.74 1.71
C SER A 25 -14.02 1.69 2.75
N ASP A 26 -14.71 1.76 3.89
CA ASP A 26 -14.35 2.57 5.06
C ASP A 26 -12.96 2.23 5.66
N SER A 27 -12.23 1.29 5.06
CA SER A 27 -10.89 0.87 5.45
C SER A 27 -9.83 1.29 4.43
N THR A 28 -9.26 2.48 4.63
CA THR A 28 -7.96 2.82 4.05
C THR A 28 -6.86 2.09 4.81
N PHE A 29 -5.89 1.49 4.12
CA PHE A 29 -4.75 0.86 4.76
C PHE A 29 -3.52 1.76 4.72
N ARG A 30 -2.64 1.65 5.72
CA ARG A 30 -1.33 2.29 5.71
C ARG A 30 -0.24 1.23 5.82
N LEU A 31 0.71 1.26 4.90
CA LEU A 31 1.95 0.51 4.97
C LEU A 31 3.05 1.43 5.52
N LEU A 32 3.37 1.28 6.79
CA LEU A 32 4.38 2.07 7.49
C LEU A 32 5.70 1.31 7.53
N ILE A 33 6.80 1.95 7.15
CA ILE A 33 8.12 1.30 7.07
C ILE A 33 9.11 2.06 7.94
N PHE A 34 9.58 1.41 9.00
CA PHE A 34 10.76 1.85 9.74
C PHE A 34 12.02 1.46 8.95
N GLU A 35 12.82 2.46 8.59
CA GLU A 35 14.05 2.26 7.80
C GLU A 35 15.24 3.08 8.31
N GLY A 36 16.44 2.70 7.87
CA GLY A 36 17.66 3.50 8.03
C GLY A 36 18.30 3.76 6.67
N SER A 37 17.90 4.83 5.99
CA SER A 37 18.14 5.03 4.55
C SER A 37 19.61 5.06 4.14
N ASP A 38 20.52 5.50 5.01
CA ASP A 38 21.94 5.67 4.69
C ASP A 38 22.87 4.57 5.23
N TRP A 39 22.39 3.67 6.10
CA TRP A 39 23.22 2.65 6.75
C TRP A 39 22.66 1.22 6.65
N CYS A 40 21.33 1.05 6.59
CA CYS A 40 20.69 -0.26 6.52
C CYS A 40 20.70 -0.84 5.08
N ALA A 41 21.50 -1.90 4.86
CA ALA A 41 21.62 -2.54 3.55
C ALA A 41 20.32 -3.21 3.08
N ASN A 42 19.58 -3.87 3.98
CA ASN A 42 18.31 -4.52 3.64
C ASN A 42 17.20 -3.51 3.34
N CYS A 43 17.19 -2.35 3.98
CA CYS A 43 16.27 -1.25 3.68
C CYS A 43 16.48 -0.74 2.25
N ARG A 44 17.73 -0.52 1.84
CA ARG A 44 18.04 -0.15 0.45
C ARG A 44 17.70 -1.24 -0.57
N ARG A 45 17.72 -2.51 -0.19
CA ARG A 45 17.27 -3.62 -1.05
C ARG A 45 15.75 -3.63 -1.17
N LEU A 46 15.03 -3.50 -0.06
CA LEU A 46 13.57 -3.37 -0.03
C LEU A 46 13.10 -2.20 -0.92
N GLU A 47 13.73 -1.03 -0.77
CA GLU A 47 13.45 0.14 -1.59
C GLU A 47 13.55 -0.19 -3.09
N ARG A 48 14.73 -0.66 -3.53
CA ARG A 48 14.99 -0.89 -4.97
C ARG A 48 14.18 -2.03 -5.56
N ASN A 49 14.02 -3.12 -4.81
CA ASN A 49 13.45 -4.35 -5.35
C ASN A 49 11.93 -4.38 -5.24
N ILE A 50 11.33 -3.56 -4.35
CA ILE A 50 9.90 -3.56 -4.07
C ILE A 50 9.32 -2.15 -4.21
N LEU A 51 9.70 -1.22 -3.32
CA LEU A 51 8.98 0.05 -3.15
C LEU A 51 9.05 0.95 -4.39
N THR A 52 10.16 0.89 -5.14
CA THR A 52 10.32 1.67 -6.37
C THR A 52 9.74 0.99 -7.62
N GLN A 53 9.36 -0.29 -7.54
CA GLN A 53 8.83 -1.05 -8.67
C GLN A 53 7.44 -0.53 -9.07
N GLU A 54 7.21 -0.37 -10.37
CA GLU A 54 5.96 0.21 -10.86
C GLU A 54 4.75 -0.66 -10.52
N VAL A 55 4.89 -1.98 -10.69
CA VAL A 55 3.86 -2.97 -10.32
C VAL A 55 3.43 -2.85 -8.86
N PHE A 56 4.37 -2.52 -7.97
CA PHE A 56 4.08 -2.37 -6.54
C PHE A 56 3.38 -1.03 -6.24
N LYS A 57 3.76 0.06 -6.90
CA LYS A 57 3.07 1.35 -6.77
C LYS A 57 1.64 1.30 -7.32
N GLU A 58 1.46 0.63 -8.45
CA GLU A 58 0.14 0.36 -9.03
C GLU A 58 -0.73 -0.43 -8.05
N PHE A 59 -0.17 -1.50 -7.46
CA PHE A 59 -0.83 -2.27 -6.41
C PHE A 59 -1.27 -1.41 -5.22
N LEU A 60 -0.37 -0.59 -4.66
CA LEU A 60 -0.72 0.30 -3.54
C LEU A 60 -1.87 1.24 -3.90
N THR A 61 -1.86 1.78 -5.12
CA THR A 61 -2.91 2.68 -5.63
C THR A 61 -4.24 1.94 -5.82
N GLN A 62 -4.20 0.75 -6.41
CA GLN A 62 -5.39 -0.08 -6.67
C GLN A 62 -6.09 -0.52 -5.39
N HIS A 63 -5.32 -0.72 -4.31
CA HIS A 63 -5.81 -1.18 -3.01
C HIS A 63 -5.90 -0.07 -1.95
N GLU A 64 -5.74 1.20 -2.33
CA GLU A 64 -5.86 2.36 -1.45
C GLU A 64 -4.95 2.28 -0.21
N ILE A 65 -3.72 1.80 -0.42
CA ILE A 65 -2.70 1.65 0.62
C ILE A 65 -1.77 2.88 0.58
N VAL A 66 -1.74 3.64 1.67
CA VAL A 66 -0.80 4.75 1.84
C VAL A 66 0.55 4.22 2.32
N LEU A 67 1.61 4.46 1.54
CA LEU A 67 2.98 4.15 1.94
C LEU A 67 3.56 5.30 2.78
N GLU A 68 3.99 5.00 4.00
CA GLU A 68 4.67 5.95 4.89
C GLU A 68 6.06 5.40 5.26
N LYS A 69 7.09 6.23 5.09
CA LYS A 69 8.48 5.87 5.44
C LYS A 69 8.93 6.67 6.64
N VAL A 70 9.30 5.98 7.71
CA VAL A 70 9.79 6.56 8.97
C VAL A 70 11.29 6.27 9.05
N ASP A 71 12.08 7.24 8.60
CA ASP A 71 13.53 7.08 8.40
C ASP A 71 14.34 7.48 9.65
N PHE A 72 15.35 6.67 9.96
CA PHE A 72 16.32 6.85 11.04
C PHE A 72 17.76 6.84 10.47
N PRO A 73 18.15 7.87 9.70
CA PRO A 73 19.48 7.96 9.12
C PRO A 73 20.54 8.20 10.21
N GLN A 74 21.75 7.69 10.01
CA GLN A 74 22.88 7.91 10.93
C GLN A 74 23.81 9.03 10.46
N ARG A 75 23.92 9.24 9.14
CA ARG A 75 24.83 10.23 8.54
C ARG A 75 24.09 11.50 8.15
N LYS A 76 22.84 11.39 7.71
CA LYS A 76 22.01 12.55 7.34
C LYS A 76 21.36 13.16 8.57
N LYS A 77 21.36 14.49 8.65
CA LYS A 77 20.65 15.23 9.70
C LYS A 77 19.22 15.50 9.26
N LEU A 78 18.26 14.97 9.99
CA LEU A 78 16.84 15.33 9.84
C LEU A 78 16.53 16.68 10.49
N GLU A 79 15.59 17.40 9.88
CA GLU A 79 14.94 18.56 10.50
C GLU A 79 14.31 18.18 11.84
N LYS A 80 14.25 19.14 12.78
CA LYS A 80 13.81 18.87 14.15
C LYS A 80 12.38 18.31 14.21
N ASN A 81 11.47 18.89 13.42
CA ASN A 81 10.08 18.46 13.35
C ASN A 81 9.93 17.03 12.81
N VAL A 82 10.69 16.68 11.76
CA VAL A 82 10.67 15.34 11.17
C VAL A 82 11.21 14.31 12.17
N ARG A 83 12.31 14.61 12.87
CA ARG A 83 12.83 13.73 13.91
C ARG A 83 11.79 13.49 15.02
N VAL A 84 11.19 14.55 15.53
CA VAL A 84 10.17 14.46 16.59
C VAL A 84 8.97 13.62 16.13
N TYR A 85 8.53 13.80 14.88
CA TYR A 85 7.50 12.96 14.29
C TYR A 85 7.92 11.49 14.23
N ASN A 86 9.08 11.19 13.66
CA ASN A 86 9.58 9.82 13.54
C ASN A 86 9.72 9.13 14.91
N ASP A 87 10.25 9.83 15.91
CA ASP A 87 10.39 9.33 17.28
C ASP A 87 9.02 9.04 17.93
N SER A 88 8.03 9.92 17.69
CA SER A 88 6.66 9.71 18.17
C SER A 88 5.98 8.50 17.54
N ILE A 89 6.22 8.26 16.25
CA ILE A 89 5.68 7.11 15.52
C ILE A 89 6.35 5.81 15.97
N ALA A 90 7.68 5.83 16.14
CA ALA A 90 8.42 4.71 16.73
C ALA A 90 7.91 4.35 18.12
N THR A 91 7.65 5.35 18.96
CA THR A 91 7.09 5.15 20.30
C THR A 91 5.68 4.56 20.23
N LYS A 92 4.80 5.13 19.37
CA LYS A 92 3.41 4.69 19.21
C LYS A 92 3.30 3.21 18.87
N TYR A 93 4.18 2.71 18.01
CA TYR A 93 4.17 1.32 17.55
C TYR A 93 5.20 0.42 18.25
N ASN A 94 5.75 0.88 19.39
CA ASN A 94 6.75 0.15 20.18
C ASN A 94 7.89 -0.42 19.32
N PHE A 95 8.45 0.43 18.47
CA PHE A 95 9.52 0.06 17.55
C PHE A 95 10.79 -0.31 18.32
N ASP A 96 11.38 -1.46 17.98
CA ASP A 96 12.50 -2.09 18.69
C ASP A 96 13.88 -1.74 18.11
N GLY A 97 13.93 -0.88 17.08
CA GLY A 97 15.17 -0.53 16.40
C GLY A 97 15.64 -1.58 15.36
N ALA A 98 14.81 -2.56 15.00
CA ALA A 98 15.13 -3.53 13.96
C ALA A 98 14.71 -3.04 12.57
N PHE A 99 15.65 -2.99 11.62
CA PHE A 99 15.41 -2.45 10.28
C PHE A 99 15.66 -3.45 9.14
N PRO A 100 14.84 -3.46 8.07
CA PRO A 100 13.55 -2.77 7.96
C PRO A 100 12.47 -3.49 8.79
N THR A 101 11.54 -2.73 9.35
CA THR A 101 10.29 -3.24 9.93
C THR A 101 9.13 -2.60 9.21
N MET A 102 8.18 -3.40 8.75
CA MET A 102 6.97 -2.91 8.08
C MET A 102 5.75 -3.19 8.95
N LEU A 103 4.82 -2.24 9.03
CA LEU A 103 3.52 -2.40 9.65
C LEU A 103 2.45 -2.20 8.59
N LEU A 104 1.51 -3.14 8.51
CA LEU A 104 0.28 -2.93 7.76
C LEU A 104 -0.82 -2.59 8.75
N ILE A 105 -1.38 -1.39 8.63
CA ILE A 105 -2.32 -0.80 9.58
C ILE A 105 -3.66 -0.62 8.88
N ASN A 106 -4.74 -1.09 9.50
CA ASN A 106 -6.10 -0.74 9.10
C ASN A 106 -6.47 0.59 9.77
N GLU A 107 -6.69 1.66 8.99
CA GLU A 107 -7.00 2.97 9.57
C GLU A 107 -8.39 3.07 10.18
N GLY A 108 -9.32 2.17 9.81
CA GLY A 108 -10.65 2.11 10.41
C GLY A 108 -10.58 1.59 11.85
N SER A 109 -10.07 0.37 12.03
CA SER A 109 -10.01 -0.27 13.36
C SER A 109 -8.81 0.15 14.21
N LYS A 110 -7.76 0.69 13.58
CA LYS A 110 -6.42 0.94 14.16
C LYS A 110 -5.61 -0.32 14.50
N ASP A 111 -6.12 -1.50 14.14
CA ASP A 111 -5.34 -2.73 14.24
C ASP A 111 -4.21 -2.76 13.21
N TYR A 112 -3.15 -3.49 13.53
CA TYR A 112 -2.01 -3.63 12.64
C TYR A 112 -1.32 -4.97 12.80
N VAL A 113 -0.65 -5.41 11.74
CA VAL A 113 0.27 -6.54 11.76
C VAL A 113 1.70 -6.07 11.54
N LYS A 114 2.65 -6.68 12.27
CA LYS A 114 4.09 -6.45 12.07
C LYS A 114 4.61 -7.46 11.06
N LEU A 115 5.12 -6.97 9.93
CA LEU A 115 5.77 -7.75 8.90
C LEU A 115 7.28 -7.59 9.08
N THR A 116 7.89 -8.52 9.81
CA THR A 116 9.33 -8.50 10.08
C THR A 116 10.11 -9.14 8.92
N ASN A 117 11.35 -8.67 8.75
CA ASN A 117 12.37 -9.27 7.88
C ASN A 117 12.05 -9.32 6.38
N TYR A 118 12.46 -8.28 5.63
CA TYR A 118 12.63 -8.42 4.19
C TYR A 118 13.68 -9.49 3.88
N VAL A 119 13.25 -10.64 3.36
CA VAL A 119 14.08 -11.82 3.05
C VAL A 119 14.37 -11.96 1.56
N LYS A 120 14.36 -10.83 0.83
CA LYS A 120 14.54 -10.77 -0.63
C LYS A 120 13.38 -11.35 -1.44
N GLN A 121 12.17 -11.34 -0.88
CA GLN A 121 10.97 -11.67 -1.65
C GLN A 121 10.81 -10.78 -2.88
N SER A 122 10.10 -11.27 -3.90
CA SER A 122 9.74 -10.52 -5.12
C SER A 122 8.59 -9.53 -4.84
N PRO A 123 8.33 -8.58 -5.76
CA PRO A 123 7.13 -7.73 -5.67
C PRO A 123 5.85 -8.54 -5.55
N GLU A 124 5.69 -9.61 -6.32
CA GLU A 124 4.50 -10.47 -6.33
C GLU A 124 4.29 -11.18 -4.98
N GLU A 125 5.36 -11.70 -4.40
CA GLU A 125 5.32 -12.30 -3.07
C GLU A 125 4.95 -11.26 -2.00
N MET A 126 5.48 -10.04 -2.09
CA MET A 126 5.11 -8.95 -1.18
C MET A 126 3.63 -8.57 -1.33
N MET A 127 3.14 -8.41 -2.55
CA MET A 127 1.73 -8.07 -2.81
C MET A 127 0.80 -9.16 -2.28
N THR A 128 1.14 -10.43 -2.51
CA THR A 128 0.39 -11.59 -1.99
C THR A 128 0.36 -11.59 -0.46
N LEU A 129 1.50 -11.33 0.18
CA LEU A 129 1.58 -11.19 1.63
C LEU A 129 0.66 -10.06 2.11
N LEU A 130 0.75 -8.88 1.54
CA LEU A 130 -0.07 -7.73 1.95
C LEU A 130 -1.56 -8.02 1.81
N LEU A 131 -1.99 -8.61 0.70
CA LEU A 131 -3.40 -9.00 0.49
C LEU A 131 -3.90 -9.96 1.57
N SER A 132 -3.13 -11.02 1.86
CA SER A 132 -3.48 -11.98 2.92
C SER A 132 -3.62 -11.29 4.28
N GLN A 133 -2.76 -10.32 4.59
CA GLN A 133 -2.80 -9.61 5.86
C GLN A 133 -3.93 -8.57 5.92
N MET A 134 -4.29 -7.94 4.80
CA MET A 134 -5.47 -7.07 4.73
C MET A 134 -6.74 -7.85 5.04
N GLU A 135 -6.87 -9.08 4.53
CA GLU A 135 -8.01 -9.95 4.84
C GLU A 135 -8.07 -10.34 6.31
N ALA A 136 -6.92 -10.59 6.95
CA ALA A 136 -6.85 -10.87 8.38
C ALA A 136 -7.16 -9.66 9.28
N LEU A 137 -7.05 -8.43 8.74
CA LEU A 137 -7.31 -7.17 9.44
C LEU A 137 -8.71 -6.60 9.18
N ARG A 138 -9.55 -7.27 8.39
CA ARG A 138 -10.96 -6.93 8.17
C ARG A 138 -11.84 -7.59 9.22
#